data_AF-A0A645EEJ1-F1
#
_entry.id   AF-A0A645EEJ1-F1
#
_cell.length_a   1.000
_cell.length_b   1.000
_cell.length_c   1.000
_cell.angle_alpha   90.00
_cell.angle_beta   90.00
_cell.angle_gamma   90.00
#
_symmetry.space_group_name_H-M   'P 1'
#
loop_
_entity.id
_entity.type
_entity.pdbx_description
1 polymer ?
#
loop_
_entity_poly.entity_id
_entity_poly.type
_entity_poly.pdbx_seq_one_letter_code
_entity_poly.pdbx_strand_id
1 'polypeptide(L)'
;MYFTKNHPDIELLKFDHNTEAFEALKDKRGVALAHDNTLLFAWAKENPGYTVAISTLGNLDTIAPAVKKGNKELQDWINKELETLGKENFIHKAYEETLKPAYSDSVNPEDIVVEGGKL
;
A
#
# COMPACT_ATOMS: atom_id res chain seq x y z
N MET A 1 -0.26 13.36 -4.68
CA MET A 1 0.13 12.52 -5.83
C MET A 1 1.57 12.89 -6.23
N TYR A 2 2.54 11.98 -6.03
CA TYR A 2 3.99 12.26 -6.16
C TYR A 2 4.38 12.81 -7.55
N PHE A 3 3.99 12.11 -8.62
CA PHE A 3 4.33 12.52 -10.00
C PHE A 3 3.77 13.89 -10.38
N THR A 4 2.49 14.17 -10.06
CA THR A 4 1.89 15.48 -10.38
C THR A 4 2.61 16.65 -9.69
N LYS A 5 3.23 16.43 -8.52
CA LYS A 5 3.97 17.47 -7.80
C LYS A 5 5.43 17.58 -8.24
N ASN A 6 6.10 16.45 -8.43
CA ASN A 6 7.57 16.39 -8.57
C ASN A 6 8.03 16.15 -10.01
N HIS A 7 7.18 15.60 -10.87
CA HIS A 7 7.47 15.28 -12.27
C HIS A 7 6.30 15.68 -13.18
N PRO A 8 5.97 16.99 -13.25
CA PRO A 8 4.84 17.49 -14.03
C PRO A 8 5.02 17.32 -15.54
N ASP A 9 6.24 17.02 -15.99
CA ASP A 9 6.64 16.74 -17.37
C ASP A 9 6.29 15.31 -17.83
N ILE A 10 6.03 14.39 -16.89
CA ILE A 10 5.61 13.02 -17.20
C ILE A 10 4.10 13.03 -17.50
N GLU A 11 3.72 12.54 -18.68
CA GLU A 11 2.31 12.34 -19.04
C GLU A 11 1.67 11.27 -18.15
N LEU A 12 0.53 11.60 -17.53
CA LEU A 12 -0.19 10.72 -16.62
C LEU A 12 -1.56 10.35 -17.17
N LEU A 13 -1.76 9.05 -17.44
CA LEU A 13 -3.09 8.47 -17.58
C LEU A 13 -3.65 8.18 -16.18
N LYS A 14 -4.81 8.76 -15.87
CA LYS A 14 -5.46 8.62 -14.56
C LYS A 14 -6.77 7.87 -14.72
N PHE A 15 -7.07 7.02 -13.74
CA PHE A 15 -8.24 6.15 -13.73
C PHE A 15 -8.91 6.25 -12.37
N ASP A 16 -10.23 6.06 -12.34
CA ASP A 16 -11.01 6.12 -11.11
C ASP A 16 -10.90 4.80 -10.33
N HIS A 17 -10.60 3.71 -11.02
CA HIS A 17 -10.52 2.37 -10.43
C HIS A 17 -9.20 1.65 -10.72
N ASN A 18 -8.70 0.90 -9.74
CA ASN A 18 -7.48 0.09 -9.88
C ASN A 18 -7.59 -0.91 -11.02
N THR A 19 -8.72 -1.59 -11.18
CA THR A 19 -8.95 -2.54 -12.27
C THR A 19 -8.71 -1.90 -13.64
N GLU A 20 -9.20 -0.68 -13.85
CA GLU A 20 -9.01 0.05 -15.11
C GLU A 20 -7.53 0.41 -15.34
N ALA A 21 -6.82 0.84 -14.29
CA ALA A 21 -5.41 1.18 -14.38
C ALA A 21 -4.53 -0.03 -14.73
N PHE A 22 -4.77 -1.18 -14.07
CA PHE A 22 -4.00 -2.40 -14.34
C PHE A 22 -4.35 -3.03 -15.70
N GLU A 23 -5.61 -3.00 -16.13
CA GLU A 23 -5.96 -3.43 -17.50
C GLU A 23 -5.35 -2.48 -18.54
N ALA A 24 -5.30 -1.17 -18.30
CA ALA A 24 -4.62 -0.24 -19.21
C ALA A 24 -3.11 -0.53 -19.34
N LEU A 25 -2.45 -0.98 -18.26
CA LEU A 25 -1.07 -1.46 -18.34
C LEU A 25 -0.96 -2.73 -19.20
N LYS A 26 -1.88 -3.69 -19.02
CA LYS A 26 -1.93 -4.93 -19.81
C LYS A 26 -2.19 -4.67 -21.30
N ASP A 27 -3.04 -3.69 -21.59
CA ASP A 27 -3.37 -3.23 -22.94
C ASP A 27 -2.28 -2.33 -23.55
N LYS A 28 -1.15 -2.13 -22.85
CA LYS A 28 0.00 -1.33 -23.29
C LYS A 28 -0.35 0.14 -23.57
N ARG A 29 -1.37 0.67 -22.90
CA ARG A 29 -1.73 2.10 -22.98
C ARG A 29 -0.73 3.00 -22.27
N GLY A 30 0.04 2.44 -21.34
CA GLY A 30 1.20 3.06 -20.71
C GLY A 30 2.37 2.09 -20.67
N VAL A 31 3.58 2.62 -20.50
CA VAL A 31 4.81 1.81 -20.40
C VAL A 31 5.13 1.37 -18.97
N ALA A 32 4.46 1.95 -17.97
CA ALA A 32 4.61 1.65 -16.55
C ALA A 32 3.36 2.09 -15.77
N LEU A 33 3.22 1.57 -14.55
CA LEU A 33 2.20 1.95 -13.57
C LEU A 33 2.89 2.22 -12.23
N ALA A 34 2.52 3.32 -11.58
CA ALA A 34 2.97 3.65 -10.24
C ALA A 34 1.81 3.60 -9.25
N HIS A 35 2.01 2.89 -8.14
CA HIS A 35 1.07 2.71 -7.04
C HIS A 35 1.85 2.32 -5.78
N ASP A 36 1.17 2.19 -4.64
CA ASP A 36 1.71 1.56 -3.43
C ASP A 36 2.41 0.24 -3.75
N ASN A 37 3.65 0.12 -3.27
CA ASN A 37 4.51 -1.04 -3.53
C ASN A 37 3.88 -2.36 -3.03
N THR A 38 3.17 -2.33 -1.91
CA THR A 38 2.43 -3.47 -1.35
C THR A 38 1.38 -4.01 -2.32
N LEU A 39 0.70 -3.15 -3.09
CA LEU A 39 -0.24 -3.59 -4.13
C LEU A 39 0.52 -4.15 -5.35
N LEU A 40 1.60 -3.47 -5.75
CA LEU A 40 2.40 -3.88 -6.91
C LEU A 40 3.07 -5.24 -6.72
N PHE A 41 3.53 -5.57 -5.51
CA PHE A 41 4.13 -6.87 -5.21
C PHE A 41 3.12 -8.01 -5.37
N ALA A 42 1.91 -7.87 -4.82
CA ALA A 42 0.87 -8.88 -4.99
C ALA A 42 0.44 -9.01 -6.46
N TRP A 43 0.25 -7.89 -7.15
CA TRP A 43 -0.18 -7.92 -8.55
C TRP A 43 0.87 -8.54 -9.47
N ALA A 44 2.15 -8.19 -9.31
CA ALA A 44 3.22 -8.75 -10.14
C ALA A 44 3.40 -10.26 -9.94
N LYS A 45 3.16 -10.79 -8.73
CA LYS A 45 3.18 -12.24 -8.46
C LYS A 45 2.15 -13.00 -9.31
N GLU A 46 0.94 -12.46 -9.42
CA GLU A 46 -0.17 -13.09 -10.16
C GLU A 46 -0.18 -12.77 -11.67
N ASN A 47 0.68 -11.86 -12.13
CA ASN A 47 0.72 -11.40 -13.53
C ASN A 47 2.13 -11.61 -14.13
N PRO A 48 2.44 -12.84 -14.61
CA PRO A 48 3.71 -13.14 -15.24
C PRO A 48 4.03 -12.19 -16.39
N GLY A 49 5.29 -11.77 -16.48
CA GLY A 49 5.75 -10.80 -17.49
C GLY A 49 5.80 -9.35 -16.99
N TYR A 50 5.34 -9.10 -15.76
CA TYR A 50 5.50 -7.82 -15.08
C TYR A 50 6.39 -7.96 -13.85
N THR A 51 7.14 -6.90 -13.54
CA THR A 51 8.01 -6.83 -12.35
C THR A 51 7.94 -5.44 -11.72
N VAL A 52 8.21 -5.37 -10.42
CA VAL A 52 8.36 -4.10 -9.72
C VAL A 52 9.80 -3.64 -9.84
N ALA A 53 10.09 -2.79 -10.83
CA ALA A 53 11.44 -2.29 -11.09
C ALA A 53 11.92 -1.23 -10.08
N ILE A 54 10.97 -0.48 -9.48
CA ILE A 54 11.24 0.54 -8.47
C ILE A 54 10.37 0.20 -7.24
N SER A 55 10.97 -0.39 -6.23
CA SER A 55 10.28 -0.89 -5.02
C SER A 55 9.99 0.19 -3.98
N THR A 56 10.67 1.34 -4.08
CA THR A 56 10.48 2.50 -3.20
C THR A 56 10.60 3.77 -4.02
N LEU A 57 9.63 4.67 -3.87
CA LEU A 57 9.59 5.94 -4.58
C LEU A 57 9.00 7.02 -3.68
N GLY A 58 9.77 8.08 -3.42
CA GLY A 58 9.35 9.15 -2.53
C GLY A 58 9.55 8.81 -1.05
N ASN A 59 8.70 9.37 -0.20
CA ASN A 59 8.77 9.16 1.25
C ASN A 59 8.18 7.81 1.64
N LEU A 60 8.68 7.24 2.74
CA LEU A 60 8.03 6.12 3.42
C LEU A 60 6.89 6.68 4.26
N ASP A 61 5.67 6.56 3.73
CA ASP A 61 4.45 6.96 4.41
C ASP A 61 3.77 5.75 5.08
N THR A 62 2.92 5.99 6.08
CA THR A 62 2.14 4.94 6.75
C THR A 62 0.67 4.96 6.36
N ILE A 63 0.04 3.78 6.41
CA ILE A 63 -1.41 3.64 6.25
C ILE A 63 -2.03 3.68 7.64
N ALA A 64 -2.98 4.60 7.85
CA ALA A 64 -3.66 4.78 9.12
C ALA A 64 -5.19 4.94 8.95
N PRO A 65 -6.01 4.47 9.90
CA PRO A 65 -7.42 4.80 9.94
C PRO A 65 -7.63 6.32 10.04
N ALA A 66 -8.65 6.83 9.35
CA ALA A 66 -9.02 8.24 9.40
C ALA A 66 -10.44 8.43 9.98
N VAL A 67 -10.62 9.48 10.78
CA VAL A 67 -11.93 9.89 11.29
C VAL A 67 -12.29 11.28 10.79
N LYS A 68 -13.59 11.64 10.88
CA LYS A 68 -14.05 12.99 10.56
C LYS A 68 -13.31 14.01 11.44
N LYS A 69 -12.85 15.11 10.83
CA LYS A 69 -12.16 16.20 11.54
C LYS A 69 -12.99 16.68 12.74
N GLY A 70 -12.36 16.67 13.92
CA GLY A 70 -12.98 17.04 15.20
C GLY A 70 -13.61 15.88 15.97
N ASN A 71 -13.75 14.68 15.40
CA ASN A 71 -14.24 13.50 16.12
C ASN A 71 -13.14 12.88 16.99
N LYS A 72 -12.81 13.57 18.08
CA LYS A 72 -11.74 13.16 18.99
C LYS A 72 -12.06 11.87 19.74
N GLU A 73 -13.32 11.63 20.07
CA GLU A 73 -13.75 10.42 20.78
C GLU A 73 -13.43 9.15 19.99
N LEU A 74 -13.83 9.10 18.72
CA LEU A 74 -13.52 7.94 17.87
C LEU A 74 -12.02 7.82 17.58
N GLN A 75 -11.32 8.95 17.40
CA GLN A 75 -9.88 8.95 17.22
C GLN A 75 -9.16 8.32 18.42
N ASP A 76 -9.49 8.77 19.63
CA ASP A 76 -8.85 8.31 20.86
C ASP A 76 -9.21 6.84 21.12
N TRP A 77 -10.43 6.41 20.79
CA TRP A 77 -10.82 4.99 20.84
C TRP A 77 -10.00 4.12 19.88
N ILE A 78 -9.89 4.50 18.59
CA ILE A 78 -9.11 3.75 17.59
C ILE A 78 -7.64 3.65 18.03
N ASN A 79 -7.05 4.75 18.50
CA ASN A 79 -5.66 4.75 18.96
C ASN A 79 -5.44 3.76 20.11
N LYS A 80 -6.35 3.75 21.10
CA LYS A 80 -6.28 2.82 22.24
C LYS A 80 -6.52 1.37 21.81
N GLU A 81 -7.38 1.15 20.83
CA GLU A 81 -7.62 -0.18 20.28
C GLU A 81 -6.38 -0.70 19.55
N LEU A 82 -5.76 0.11 18.70
CA LEU A 82 -4.51 -0.24 18.02
C LEU A 82 -3.40 -0.59 19.02
N GLU A 83 -3.23 0.20 20.08
CA GLU A 83 -2.28 -0.12 21.17
C GLU A 83 -2.57 -1.45 21.86
N THR A 84 -3.85 -1.80 22.00
CA THR A 84 -4.28 -3.04 22.66
C THR A 84 -4.03 -4.24 21.76
N LEU A 85 -4.44 -4.16 20.49
CA LEU A 85 -4.15 -5.16 19.46
C LEU A 85 -2.64 -5.37 19.29
N GLY A 86 -1.86 -4.30 19.43
CA GLY A 86 -0.40 -4.34 19.39
C GLY A 86 0.24 -5.27 20.41
N LYS A 87 -0.38 -5.45 21.59
CA LYS A 87 0.13 -6.35 22.64
C LYS A 87 0.05 -7.82 22.24
N GLU A 88 -0.75 -8.13 21.22
CA GLU A 88 -1.00 -9.49 20.75
C GLU A 88 -0.37 -9.77 19.37
N ASN A 89 0.45 -8.83 18.84
CA ASN A 89 0.99 -8.88 17.49
C ASN A 89 -0.10 -9.10 16.43
N PHE A 90 -1.22 -8.40 16.57
CA PHE A 90 -2.40 -8.60 15.74
C PHE A 90 -2.11 -8.30 14.26
N ILE A 91 -1.37 -7.22 13.95
CA ILE A 91 -1.11 -6.84 12.56
C ILE A 91 -0.16 -7.84 11.90
N HIS A 92 0.83 -8.36 12.63
CA HIS A 92 1.66 -9.47 12.13
C HIS A 92 0.84 -10.73 11.83
N LYS A 93 -0.09 -11.11 12.72
CA LYS A 93 -1.00 -12.25 12.47
C LYS A 93 -1.87 -12.01 11.24
N ALA A 94 -2.44 -10.81 11.11
CA ALA A 94 -3.23 -10.44 9.94
C ALA A 94 -2.39 -10.48 8.65
N TYR A 95 -1.13 -10.03 8.69
CA TYR A 95 -0.19 -10.13 7.56
C TYR A 95 0.01 -11.60 7.14
N GLU A 96 0.28 -12.49 8.09
CA GLU A 96 0.50 -13.91 7.84
C GLU A 96 -0.73 -14.57 7.20
N GLU A 97 -1.93 -14.22 7.64
CA GLU A 97 -3.19 -14.78 7.15
C GLU A 97 -3.64 -14.21 5.80
N THR A 98 -3.33 -12.94 5.52
CA THR A 98 -3.96 -12.21 4.39
C THR A 98 -2.99 -11.76 3.31
N LEU A 99 -1.76 -11.35 3.67
CA LEU A 99 -0.82 -10.72 2.74
C LEU A 99 0.31 -11.66 2.34
N LYS A 100 0.86 -12.42 3.28
CA LYS A 100 1.94 -13.38 3.00
C LYS A 100 1.63 -14.35 1.85
N PRO A 101 0.41 -14.92 1.73
CA PRO A 101 0.09 -15.79 0.59
C PRO A 101 0.12 -15.06 -0.76
N ALA A 102 -0.11 -13.74 -0.77
CA ALA A 102 -0.11 -12.90 -1.95
C ALA A 102 1.28 -12.32 -2.29
N TYR A 103 2.25 -12.38 -1.38
CA TYR A 103 3.61 -11.88 -1.59
C TYR A 103 4.60 -12.99 -1.93
N SER A 104 5.73 -12.63 -2.51
CA SER A 104 6.88 -13.52 -2.67
C SER A 104 7.67 -13.60 -1.36
N ASP A 105 8.44 -14.67 -1.18
CA ASP A 105 9.31 -14.87 -0.01
C ASP A 105 10.40 -13.79 0.14
N SER A 106 10.58 -12.94 -0.87
CA SER A 106 11.52 -11.82 -0.87
C SER A 106 11.00 -10.57 -0.17
N VAL A 107 9.73 -10.53 0.26
CA VAL A 107 9.13 -9.40 0.97
C VAL A 107 9.28 -9.59 2.48
N ASN A 108 9.99 -8.69 3.14
CA ASN A 108 10.13 -8.71 4.60
C ASN A 108 8.85 -8.13 5.26
N PRO A 109 8.16 -8.87 6.15
CA PRO A 109 6.96 -8.37 6.82
C PRO A 109 7.19 -7.06 7.60
N GLU A 110 8.38 -6.87 8.14
CA GLU A 110 8.75 -5.66 8.89
C GLU A 110 8.80 -4.39 8.01
N ASP A 111 8.87 -4.54 6.69
CA ASP A 111 8.80 -3.42 5.75
C ASP A 111 7.34 -2.99 5.49
N ILE A 112 6.36 -3.73 6.02
CA ILE A 112 4.91 -3.56 5.76
C ILE A 112 4.13 -3.34 7.04
N VAL A 113 4.47 -4.04 8.11
CA VAL A 113 3.69 -4.06 9.36
C VAL A 113 4.09 -2.91 10.28
N VAL A 114 3.07 -2.21 10.80
CA VAL A 114 3.21 -1.29 11.94
C VAL A 114 2.33 -1.81 13.07
N GLU A 115 2.96 -2.24 14.16
CA GLU A 115 2.26 -2.81 15.30
C GLU A 115 1.90 -1.74 16.34
N GLY A 116 0.71 -1.82 16.93
CA GLY A 116 0.33 -0.92 18.03
C GLY A 116 -0.02 0.52 17.62
N GLY A 117 -0.03 0.84 16.32
CA GLY A 117 -0.34 2.18 15.82
C GLY A 117 0.68 3.25 16.22
N LYS A 118 1.94 2.84 16.49
CA LYS A 118 3.04 3.73 16.88
C LYS A 118 4.19 3.63 15.88
N LEU A 119 4.79 4.78 15.57
CA LEU A 119 6.00 4.91 14.75
C LEU A 119 7.20 5.25 15.63
#